data_AF-D0KZH0-F1
#
_entry.id   AF-D0KZH0-F1
#
_cell.length_a   1.000
_cell.length_b   1.000
_cell.length_c   1.000
_cell.angle_alpha   90.00
_cell.angle_beta   90.00
_cell.angle_gamma   90.00
#
_symmetry.space_group_name_H-M   'P 1'
#
loop_
_entity.id
_entity.type
_entity.pdbx_description
1 polymer ?
#
loop_
_entity_poly.entity_id
_entity_poly.type
_entity_poly.pdbx_seq_one_letter_code
_entity_poly.pdbx_strand_id
1 'polypeptide(L)'
;MFRPITLSNFNQQVERLFAEHGGGAFAAFRFEEPDFSLFVEDTTVVAEPKGSPRFPYGTFCELETALTGNELEAHMWHWLRSGEAYDQFLGMNVCRFGC
;
A
#
# COMPACT_ATOMS: atom_id res chain seq x y z
N MET A 1 -5.97 15.21 -18.93
CA MET A 1 -6.33 13.81 -19.26
C MET A 1 -5.77 12.95 -18.13
N PHE A 2 -6.59 12.58 -17.15
CA PHE A 2 -6.15 11.70 -16.07
C PHE A 2 -5.91 10.30 -16.67
N ARG A 3 -4.67 9.82 -16.61
CA ARG A 3 -4.36 8.42 -16.91
C ARG A 3 -4.22 7.69 -15.58
N PRO A 4 -5.09 6.72 -15.28
CA PRO A 4 -4.91 5.93 -14.07
C PRO A 4 -3.57 5.19 -14.13
N ILE A 5 -2.90 5.07 -12.98
CA ILE A 5 -1.71 4.24 -12.85
C ILE A 5 -2.07 2.80 -13.22
N THR A 6 -1.21 2.11 -13.97
CA THR A 6 -1.42 0.69 -14.30
C THR A 6 -0.91 -0.18 -13.15
N LEU A 7 -1.47 -1.40 -13.00
CA LEU A 7 -0.99 -2.39 -12.02
C LEU A 7 0.54 -2.57 -12.06
N SER A 8 1.11 -2.73 -13.25
CA SER A 8 2.57 -2.92 -13.39
C SER A 8 3.38 -1.70 -12.94
N ASN A 9 2.88 -0.48 -13.19
CA ASN A 9 3.57 0.74 -12.76
C ASN A 9 3.40 0.95 -11.25
N PHE A 10 2.22 0.68 -10.71
CA PHE A 10 1.95 0.68 -9.27
C PHE A 10 2.89 -0.28 -8.56
N ASN A 11 2.92 -1.55 -9.00
CA ASN A 11 3.78 -2.56 -8.41
C ASN A 11 5.24 -2.14 -8.44
N GLN A 12 5.76 -1.71 -9.59
CA GLN A 12 7.15 -1.29 -9.70
C GLN A 12 7.52 -0.14 -8.74
N GLN A 13 6.61 0.80 -8.50
CA GLN A 13 6.86 1.90 -7.56
C GLN A 13 6.78 1.44 -6.10
N VAL A 14 5.82 0.58 -5.76
CA VAL A 14 5.73 -0.01 -4.41
C VAL A 14 6.95 -0.88 -4.09
N GLU A 15 7.47 -1.63 -5.06
CA GLU A 15 8.69 -2.42 -4.89
C GLU A 15 9.89 -1.56 -4.48
N ARG A 16 10.00 -0.34 -5.03
CA ARG A 16 11.04 0.63 -4.64
C ARG A 16 10.81 1.12 -3.22
N LEU A 17 9.58 1.45 -2.86
CA LEU A 17 9.23 1.88 -1.50
C LEU A 17 9.50 0.76 -0.47
N PHE A 18 9.26 -0.51 -0.82
CA PHE A 18 9.61 -1.65 0.02
C PHE A 18 11.12 -1.81 0.18
N ALA A 19 11.90 -1.53 -0.87
CA ALA A 19 13.36 -1.56 -0.77
C ALA A 19 13.91 -0.38 0.07
N GLU A 20 13.24 0.77 0.05
CA GLU A 20 13.65 1.98 0.77
C GLU A 20 13.27 1.95 2.26
N HIS A 21 12.06 1.50 2.59
CA HIS A 21 11.51 1.55 3.95
C HIS A 21 11.34 0.18 4.61
N GLY A 22 11.47 -0.90 3.85
CA GLY A 22 11.12 -2.26 4.27
C GLY A 22 9.63 -2.53 4.07
N GLY A 23 9.28 -3.69 3.51
CA GLY A 23 7.88 -4.07 3.28
C GLY A 23 7.05 -4.09 4.57
N GLY A 24 7.64 -4.51 5.69
CA GLY A 24 6.96 -4.54 6.99
C GLY A 24 6.51 -3.17 7.50
N ALA A 25 7.12 -2.08 7.03
CA ALA A 25 6.72 -0.72 7.41
C ALA A 25 5.37 -0.29 6.82
N PHE A 26 4.84 -1.05 5.85
CA PHE A 26 3.53 -0.87 5.21
C PHE A 26 2.52 -1.94 5.66
N ALA A 27 2.85 -2.68 6.72
CA ALA A 27 2.02 -3.74 7.26
C ALA A 27 1.68 -3.43 8.71
N ALA A 28 0.45 -3.73 9.11
CA ALA A 28 0.03 -3.61 10.50
C ALA A 28 -0.91 -4.74 10.87
N PHE A 29 -0.88 -5.11 12.15
CA PHE A 29 -1.90 -6.01 12.66
C PHE A 29 -3.27 -5.34 12.64
N ARG A 30 -4.33 -6.14 12.59
CA ARG A 30 -5.70 -5.62 12.64
C ARG A 30 -5.90 -4.67 13.83
N PHE A 31 -6.43 -3.48 13.55
CA PHE A 31 -6.62 -2.35 14.48
C PHE A 31 -5.33 -1.60 14.89
N GLU A 32 -4.18 -1.96 14.35
CA GLU A 32 -2.95 -1.18 14.45
C GLU A 32 -2.72 -0.34 13.19
N GLU A 33 -1.75 0.56 13.26
CA GLU A 33 -1.41 1.46 12.17
C GLU A 33 0.05 1.22 11.77
N PRO A 34 0.35 1.08 10.47
CA PRO A 34 1.72 0.89 9.99
C PRO A 34 2.54 2.18 10.16
N ASP A 35 3.84 2.11 9.90
CA ASP A 35 4.68 3.31 9.85
C ASP A 35 4.35 4.18 8.62
N PHE A 36 4.01 3.52 7.51
CA PHE A 36 3.65 4.15 6.24
C PHE A 36 2.38 3.56 5.63
N SER A 37 1.62 4.41 4.95
CA SER A 37 0.54 4.00 4.05
C SER A 37 0.83 4.42 2.62
N LEU A 38 0.38 3.61 1.66
CA LEU A 38 0.56 3.86 0.24
C LEU A 38 -0.52 4.81 -0.28
N PHE A 39 -0.08 5.82 -1.01
CA PHE A 39 -0.93 6.76 -1.71
C PHE A 39 -0.56 6.82 -3.18
N VAL A 40 -1.53 7.15 -4.02
CA VAL A 40 -1.27 7.49 -5.42
C VAL A 40 -1.64 8.94 -5.66
N GLU A 41 -0.65 9.73 -6.05
CA GLU A 41 -0.84 11.09 -6.53
C GLU A 41 -0.62 11.11 -8.04
N ASP A 42 -1.69 11.37 -8.78
CA ASP A 42 -1.75 11.26 -10.24
C ASP A 42 -1.34 9.87 -10.76
N THR A 43 -0.04 9.62 -10.89
CA THR A 43 0.55 8.36 -11.35
C THR A 43 1.77 7.93 -10.54
N THR A 44 2.02 8.61 -9.43
CA THR A 44 3.16 8.38 -8.54
C THR A 44 2.66 7.73 -7.26
N VAL A 45 3.26 6.60 -6.88
CA VAL A 45 3.02 5.98 -5.58
C VAL A 45 3.93 6.63 -4.55
N VAL A 46 3.36 7.10 -3.45
CA VAL A 46 4.09 7.75 -2.36
C VAL A 46 3.83 7.01 -1.05
N ALA A 47 4.86 6.93 -0.21
CA ALA A 47 4.75 6.43 1.16
C ALA A 47 4.43 7.61 2.08
N GLU A 48 3.21 7.65 2.60
CA GLU A 48 2.79 8.66 3.56
C GLU A 48 3.09 8.16 4.99
N PRO A 49 3.84 8.92 5.80
CA PRO A 49 4.13 8.53 7.17
C PRO A 49 2.92 8.73 8.08
N LYS A 50 2.85 7.98 9.18
CA LYS A 50 1.81 8.08 10.23
C LYS A 50 1.48 9.49 10.73
N GLY A 51 2.44 10.42 10.69
CA GLY A 51 2.23 11.82 11.08
C GLY A 51 1.50 12.68 10.04
N SER A 52 1.26 12.17 8.84
CA SER A 52 0.60 12.91 7.75
C SER A 52 -0.92 12.95 7.95
N PRO A 53 -1.59 14.09 7.69
CA PRO A 53 -3.05 14.15 7.71
C PRO A 53 -3.71 13.24 6.68
N ARG A 54 -2.95 12.78 5.67
CA ARG A 54 -3.44 11.86 4.67
C ARG A 54 -3.34 10.42 5.12
N PHE A 55 -2.41 10.07 6.00
CA PHE A 55 -2.11 8.69 6.40
C PHE A 55 -3.33 7.77 6.58
N PRO A 56 -4.43 8.17 7.26
CA PRO A 56 -5.59 7.30 7.48
C PRO A 56 -6.36 6.91 6.20
N TYR A 57 -6.14 7.63 5.10
CA TYR A 57 -6.82 7.40 3.82
C TYR A 57 -5.96 6.61 2.83
N GLY A 58 -4.84 6.03 3.28
CA GLY A 58 -3.90 5.29 2.46
C GLY A 58 -4.13 3.80 2.52
N THR A 59 -3.58 3.09 1.53
CA THR A 59 -3.65 1.63 1.47
C THR A 59 -2.46 1.03 2.21
N PHE A 60 -2.70 0.01 3.03
CA PHE A 60 -1.64 -0.75 3.70
C PHE A 60 -2.07 -2.21 3.85
N CYS A 61 -1.12 -3.09 4.12
CA CYS A 61 -1.40 -4.50 4.30
C CYS A 61 -1.88 -4.76 5.74
N GLU A 62 -3.15 -5.17 5.89
CA GLU A 62 -3.68 -5.61 7.19
C GLU A 62 -3.34 -7.09 7.41
N LEU A 63 -2.67 -7.39 8.52
CA LEU A 63 -2.25 -8.73 8.89
C LEU A 63 -3.27 -9.35 9.86
N GLU A 64 -3.78 -10.55 9.53
CA GLU A 64 -4.61 -11.33 10.45
C GLU A 64 -3.81 -12.05 11.54
N THR A 65 -2.51 -12.27 11.29
CA THR A 65 -1.58 -12.93 12.21
C THR A 65 -0.32 -12.08 12.37
N ALA A 66 0.28 -12.10 13.55
CA ALA A 66 1.52 -11.39 13.80
C ALA A 66 2.69 -12.09 13.07
N LEU A 67 2.91 -11.70 11.82
CA LEU A 67 4.03 -12.17 11.02
C LEU A 67 5.28 -11.35 11.32
N THR A 68 6.45 -12.00 11.35
CA THR A 68 7.73 -11.30 11.59
C THR A 68 8.83 -11.83 10.67
N GLY A 69 9.87 -11.02 10.44
CA GLY A 69 11.02 -11.40 9.64
C GLY A 69 10.65 -11.85 8.22
N ASN A 70 11.17 -13.00 7.80
CA ASN A 70 11.01 -13.52 6.44
C ASN A 70 9.56 -13.84 6.07
N GLU A 71 8.72 -14.22 7.04
CA GLU A 71 7.31 -14.55 6.79
C GLU A 71 6.52 -13.30 6.44
N LEU A 72 6.78 -12.20 7.17
CA LEU A 72 6.21 -10.90 6.87
C LEU A 72 6.65 -10.42 5.49
N GLU A 73 7.94 -10.52 5.17
CA GLU A 73 8.45 -10.11 3.88
C GLU A 73 7.80 -10.89 2.72
N ALA A 74 7.73 -12.22 2.84
CA ALA A 74 7.06 -13.07 1.85
C ALA A 74 5.58 -12.71 1.68
N HIS A 75 4.89 -12.41 2.78
CA HIS A 75 3.49 -11.97 2.75
C HIS A 75 3.33 -10.63 2.03
N MET A 76 4.19 -9.65 2.31
CA MET A 76 4.16 -8.35 1.64
C MET A 76 4.41 -8.47 0.13
N TRP A 77 5.36 -9.31 -0.27
CA TRP A 77 5.58 -9.60 -1.69
C TRP A 77 4.40 -10.31 -2.34
N HIS A 78 3.73 -11.20 -1.61
CA HIS A 78 2.52 -11.85 -2.10
C HIS A 78 1.38 -10.85 -2.27
N TRP A 79 1.11 -10.03 -1.26
CA TRP A 79 0.08 -8.97 -1.26
C TRP A 79 0.25 -8.00 -2.44
N LEU A 80 1.49 -7.63 -2.77
CA LEU A 80 1.79 -6.78 -3.93
C LEU A 80 1.60 -7.51 -5.27
N ARG A 81 2.15 -8.73 -5.39
CA ARG A 81 2.20 -9.46 -6.66
C ARG A 81 0.89 -10.15 -7.02
N SER A 82 0.05 -10.47 -6.03
CA SER A 82 -1.30 -11.00 -6.25
C SER A 82 -2.23 -9.97 -6.91
N GLY A 83 -1.87 -8.67 -6.81
CA GLY A 83 -2.71 -7.56 -7.25
C GLY A 83 -3.61 -7.03 -6.14
N GLU A 84 -3.61 -7.65 -4.96
CA GLU A 84 -4.47 -7.25 -3.84
C GLU A 84 -4.21 -5.81 -3.40
N ALA A 85 -2.94 -5.40 -3.29
CA ALA A 85 -2.57 -4.01 -2.97
C ALA A 85 -3.18 -3.00 -3.97
N TYR A 86 -3.19 -3.37 -5.26
CA TYR A 86 -3.73 -2.52 -6.32
C TYR A 86 -5.26 -2.51 -6.31
N ASP A 87 -5.91 -3.64 -6.06
CA ASP A 87 -7.36 -3.73 -5.91
C ASP A 87 -7.87 -2.93 -4.70
N GLN A 88 -7.14 -2.97 -3.57
CA GLN A 88 -7.43 -2.12 -2.41
C GLN A 88 -7.30 -0.64 -2.75
N PHE A 89 -6.22 -0.25 -3.44
CA PHE A 89 -6.04 1.11 -3.95
C PHE A 89 -7.21 1.54 -4.84
N LEU A 90 -7.64 0.68 -5.77
CA LEU A 90 -8.79 0.94 -6.63
C LEU A 90 -10.07 1.10 -5.78
N GLY A 91 -10.34 0.20 -4.84
CA GLY A 91 -11.51 0.26 -3.97
C GLY A 91 -11.62 1.58 -3.19
N MET A 92 -10.51 2.06 -2.65
CA MET A 92 -10.45 3.34 -1.92
C MET A 92 -10.72 4.55 -2.83
N ASN A 93 -10.30 4.49 -4.09
CA ASN A 93 -10.47 5.58 -5.04
C ASN A 93 -11.78 5.51 -5.82
N VAL A 94 -12.37 4.33 -6.03
CA VAL A 94 -13.67 4.15 -6.70
C VAL A 94 -14.81 4.75 -5.87
N CYS A 95 -14.72 4.72 -4.54
CA CYS A 95 -15.63 5.48 -3.66
C CYS A 95 -15.56 7.01 -3.87
N ARG A 96 -14.53 7.53 -4.54
CA ARG A 96 -14.35 8.96 -4.86
C ARG A 96 -14.90 9.36 -6.24
N PHE A 97 -15.13 8.40 -7.13
CA PHE A 97 -15.63 8.63 -8.50
C PHE A 97 -17.08 8.16 -8.72
N GLY A 98 -17.77 7.69 -7.68
CA GLY A 98 -19.10 7.08 -7.74
C GLY A 98 -20.25 7.83 -7.06
N CYS A 99 -20.14 9.14 -6.84
CA CYS A 99 -21.24 9.99 -6.36
C CYS A 99 -21.46 11.19 -7.28
#